data_AF-A0A538AY10-F1
#
_entry.id   AF-A0A538AY10-F1
#
_cell.length_a   1.000
_cell.length_b   1.000
_cell.length_c   1.000
_cell.angle_alpha   90.00
_cell.angle_beta   90.00
_cell.angle_gamma   90.00
#
_symmetry.space_group_name_H-M   'P 1'
#
loop_
_entity.id
_entity.type
_entity.pdbx_description
1 polymer ?
#
loop_
_entity_poly.entity_id
_entity_poly.type
_entity_poly.pdbx_seq_one_letter_code
_entity_poly.pdbx_strand_id
1 'polypeptide(L)'
;MSGILAAEGGKIPVPFRSLETNALWIILGISLVALVVAYFLVKQVMSAPQGTPKMIEIAKAIQEGSAAYLRRQFTTVGAFVVVLGFVLCIQGTGSAAKLIPLVGGKCVGGVVLHAAWVIRLGRSLAFVLGAGFSALTGFAGMSLAVRANVRVANAARESGLRRALTIAFR
;
A
#
# COMPACT_ATOMS: atom_id res chain seq x y z
N MET A 1 36.84 -9.66 16.14
CA MET A 1 36.22 -8.35 15.85
C MET A 1 35.24 -8.51 14.71
N SER A 2 33.95 -8.39 15.05
CA SER A 2 32.84 -7.95 14.18
C SER A 2 32.53 -8.75 12.91
N GLY A 3 31.90 -9.91 13.08
CA GLY A 3 31.10 -10.55 12.02
C GLY A 3 29.88 -9.70 11.70
N ILE A 4 29.90 -9.04 10.55
CA ILE A 4 28.78 -8.29 9.96
C ILE A 4 28.34 -9.08 8.73
N LEU A 5 27.49 -10.09 8.92
CA LEU A 5 26.85 -10.85 7.85
C LEU A 5 25.34 -10.75 8.02
N ALA A 6 24.72 -9.80 7.31
CA ALA A 6 23.27 -9.58 7.27
C ALA A 6 22.49 -10.67 6.49
N ALA A 7 23.06 -11.87 6.32
CA ALA A 7 22.47 -12.93 5.50
C ALA A 7 22.80 -14.36 5.96
N GLU A 8 23.13 -14.59 7.23
CA GLU A 8 23.28 -15.95 7.79
C GLU A 8 21.94 -16.58 8.21
N GLY A 9 20.87 -16.30 7.48
CA GLY A 9 19.64 -17.08 7.60
C GLY A 9 19.85 -18.43 6.91
N GLY A 10 20.49 -19.38 7.59
CA GLY A 10 20.42 -20.79 7.19
C GLY A 10 18.95 -21.23 7.03
N LYS A 11 18.70 -22.40 6.45
CA LYS A 11 17.35 -22.98 6.42
C LYS A 11 16.94 -23.28 7.87
N ILE A 12 16.37 -22.30 8.56
CA ILE A 12 15.76 -22.49 9.87
C ILE A 12 14.47 -23.25 9.58
N PRO A 13 14.34 -24.53 9.97
CA PRO A 13 13.03 -25.15 9.97
C PRO A 13 12.18 -24.33 10.93
N VAL A 14 11.22 -23.59 10.40
CA VAL A 14 10.21 -22.91 11.21
C VAL A 14 9.07 -23.92 11.36
N PRO A 15 9.03 -24.71 12.45
CA PRO A 15 7.91 -25.61 12.66
C PRO A 15 6.69 -24.75 12.96
N PHE A 16 5.83 -24.54 11.95
CA PHE A 16 4.53 -23.92 12.18
C PHE A 16 3.78 -24.78 13.18
N ARG A 17 3.67 -24.28 14.42
CA ARG A 17 2.89 -24.96 15.46
C ARG A 17 1.41 -24.81 15.11
N SER A 18 0.57 -25.70 15.65
CA SER A 18 -0.89 -25.65 15.45
C SER A 18 -1.49 -24.26 15.75
N LEU A 19 -0.97 -23.57 16.76
CA LEU A 19 -1.39 -22.20 17.10
C LEU A 19 -1.04 -21.18 16.01
N GLU A 20 0.14 -21.26 15.41
CA GLU A 20 0.60 -20.32 14.40
C GLU A 20 -0.18 -20.49 13.10
N THR A 21 -0.41 -21.74 12.68
CA THR A 21 -1.27 -22.04 11.52
C THR A 21 -2.69 -21.53 11.75
N ASN A 22 -3.27 -21.76 12.93
CA ASN A 22 -4.59 -21.25 13.26
C ASN A 22 -4.64 -19.72 13.27
N ALA A 23 -3.61 -19.05 13.81
CA ALA A 23 -3.52 -17.60 13.82
C ALA A 23 -3.48 -16.99 12.41
N LEU A 24 -2.73 -17.60 11.47
CA LEU A 24 -2.68 -17.13 10.07
C LEU A 24 -4.05 -17.19 9.39
N TRP A 25 -4.81 -18.28 9.60
CA TRP A 25 -6.17 -18.40 9.09
C TRP A 25 -7.12 -17.37 9.73
N ILE A 26 -6.99 -17.10 11.03
CA ILE A 26 -7.78 -16.07 11.72
C ILE A 26 -7.48 -14.67 11.18
N ILE A 27 -6.20 -14.31 11.01
CA ILE A 27 -5.80 -13.01 10.45
C ILE A 27 -6.36 -12.84 9.03
N LEU A 28 -6.28 -13.90 8.22
CA LEU A 28 -6.88 -13.89 6.89
C LEU A 28 -8.40 -13.66 6.96
N GLY A 29 -9.10 -14.34 7.86
CA GLY A 29 -10.53 -14.13 8.11
C GLY A 29 -10.87 -12.69 8.51
N ILE A 30 -10.13 -12.11 9.46
CA ILE A 30 -10.35 -10.73 9.93
C ILE A 30 -10.14 -9.73 8.80
N SER A 31 -9.12 -9.91 7.96
CA SER A 31 -8.86 -9.00 6.84
C SER A 31 -9.99 -9.00 5.80
N LEU A 32 -10.60 -10.16 5.54
CA LEU A 32 -11.79 -10.26 4.68
C LEU A 32 -13.01 -9.58 5.31
N VAL A 33 -13.25 -9.77 6.61
CA VAL A 33 -14.34 -9.10 7.33
C VAL A 33 -14.16 -7.58 7.30
N ALA A 34 -12.94 -7.09 7.50
CA ALA A 34 -12.64 -5.66 7.42
C ALA A 34 -12.96 -5.07 6.04
N LEU A 35 -12.61 -5.77 4.95
CA LEU A 35 -12.96 -5.36 3.58
C LEU A 35 -14.48 -5.31 3.36
N VAL A 36 -15.21 -6.29 3.89
CA VAL A 36 -16.68 -6.33 3.83
C VAL A 36 -17.31 -5.15 4.57
N VAL A 37 -16.83 -4.84 5.78
CA VAL A 37 -17.30 -3.68 6.55
C VAL A 37 -17.01 -2.38 5.81
N ALA A 38 -15.78 -2.20 5.30
CA ALA A 38 -15.41 -1.03 4.52
C ALA A 38 -16.32 -0.85 3.29
N TYR A 39 -16.63 -1.95 2.58
CA TYR A 39 -17.56 -1.92 1.45
C TYR A 39 -18.97 -1.45 1.86
N PHE A 40 -19.50 -1.95 2.98
CA PHE A 40 -20.82 -1.52 3.46
C PHE A 40 -20.84 -0.05 3.87
N LEU A 41 -19.79 0.45 4.52
CA LEU A 41 -19.66 1.85 4.89
C LEU A 41 -19.64 2.77 3.65
N VAL A 42 -18.80 2.44 2.67
CA VAL A 42 -18.73 3.16 1.40
C VAL A 42 -20.09 3.17 0.68
N LYS A 43 -20.79 2.03 0.66
CA LYS A 43 -22.11 1.92 0.06
C LYS A 43 -23.13 2.82 0.76
N GLN A 44 -23.08 2.90 2.09
CA GLN A 44 -23.95 3.81 2.85
C GLN A 44 -23.67 5.27 2.51
N VAL A 45 -22.42 5.68 2.43
CA VAL A 45 -22.07 7.06 2.05
C VAL A 45 -22.53 7.37 0.63
N MET A 46 -22.26 6.50 -0.34
CA MET A 46 -22.61 6.72 -1.74
C MET A 46 -24.13 6.76 -2.00
N SER A 47 -24.93 6.14 -1.13
CA SER A 47 -26.40 6.18 -1.20
C SER A 47 -27.00 7.54 -0.81
N ALA A 48 -26.25 8.42 -0.12
CA ALA A 48 -26.75 9.74 0.25
C ALA A 48 -26.87 10.67 -0.97
N PRO A 49 -27.88 11.56 -1.00
CA PRO A 49 -28.12 12.46 -2.13
C PRO A 49 -27.03 13.54 -2.24
N GLN A 50 -26.72 13.94 -3.47
CA GLN A 50 -25.69 14.96 -3.77
C GLN A 50 -26.24 16.40 -3.76
N GLY A 51 -27.53 16.59 -3.50
CA GLY A 51 -28.15 17.90 -3.29
C GLY A 51 -28.44 18.71 -4.55
N THR A 52 -28.19 20.02 -4.49
CA THR A 52 -28.60 20.98 -5.52
C THR A 52 -27.73 20.93 -6.78
N PRO A 53 -28.26 21.38 -7.93
CA PRO A 53 -27.50 21.41 -9.19
C PRO A 53 -26.17 22.15 -9.08
N LYS A 54 -26.15 23.33 -8.43
CA LYS A 54 -24.92 24.09 -8.19
C LYS A 54 -23.88 23.34 -7.34
N MET A 55 -24.33 22.55 -6.36
CA MET A 55 -23.42 21.80 -5.50
C MET A 55 -22.78 20.62 -6.24
N ILE A 56 -23.54 19.98 -7.13
CA ILE A 56 -23.05 18.92 -8.02
C ILE A 56 -22.03 19.48 -9.02
N GLU A 57 -22.28 20.67 -9.58
CA GLU A 57 -21.36 21.35 -10.49
C GLU A 57 -20.00 21.62 -9.83
N ILE A 58 -20.00 22.22 -8.64
CA ILE A 58 -18.77 22.45 -7.86
C ILE A 58 -18.08 21.12 -7.54
N ALA A 59 -18.84 20.10 -7.11
CA ALA A 59 -18.28 18.80 -6.79
C ALA A 59 -17.62 18.13 -8.01
N LYS A 60 -18.16 18.31 -9.22
CA LYS A 60 -17.55 17.81 -10.46
C LYS A 60 -16.23 18.50 -10.76
N ALA A 61 -16.16 19.82 -10.61
CA ALA A 61 -14.91 20.57 -10.80
C ALA A 61 -13.82 20.11 -9.82
N ILE A 62 -14.17 19.84 -8.56
CA ILE A 62 -13.23 19.29 -7.57
C ILE A 62 -12.81 17.86 -7.94
N GLN A 63 -13.74 17.02 -8.38
CA GLN A 63 -13.43 15.65 -8.84
C GLN A 63 -12.44 15.66 -10.00
N GLU A 64 -12.66 16.52 -10.99
CA GLU A 64 -11.76 16.66 -12.15
C GLU A 64 -10.37 17.13 -11.73
N GLY A 65 -10.29 18.18 -10.90
CA GLY A 65 -9.02 18.68 -10.37
C GLY A 65 -8.26 17.63 -9.54
N SER A 66 -8.97 16.92 -8.67
CA SER A 66 -8.36 15.85 -7.85
C SER A 66 -7.85 14.69 -8.70
N ALA A 67 -8.58 14.29 -9.74
CA ALA A 67 -8.17 13.23 -10.64
C ALA A 67 -6.92 13.62 -11.45
N ALA A 68 -6.86 14.88 -11.92
CA ALA A 68 -5.68 15.40 -12.60
C ALA A 68 -4.44 15.43 -11.67
N TYR A 69 -4.61 15.89 -10.43
CA TYR A 69 -3.56 15.89 -9.41
C TYR A 69 -3.06 14.47 -9.11
N LEU A 70 -3.97 13.55 -8.78
CA LEU A 70 -3.65 12.16 -8.48
C LEU A 70 -2.89 11.51 -9.62
N ARG A 71 -3.37 11.68 -10.86
CA ARG A 71 -2.74 11.08 -12.03
C ARG A 71 -1.31 11.58 -12.20
N ARG A 72 -1.05 12.87 -11.97
CA ARG A 72 0.31 13.43 -12.01
C ARG A 72 1.18 12.93 -10.86
N GLN A 73 0.67 12.92 -9.64
CA GLN A 73 1.39 12.41 -8.46
C GLN A 73 1.77 10.94 -8.63
N PHE A 74 0.80 10.08 -8.96
CA PHE A 74 1.01 8.64 -9.10
C PHE A 74 1.89 8.28 -10.29
N THR A 75 1.88 9.08 -11.36
CA THR A 75 2.81 8.85 -12.48
C THR A 75 4.26 9.11 -12.05
N THR A 76 4.53 10.21 -11.35
CA THR A 76 5.87 10.53 -10.87
C THR A 76 6.34 9.56 -9.79
N VAL A 77 5.48 9.28 -8.80
CA VAL A 77 5.79 8.32 -7.71
C VAL A 77 5.93 6.91 -8.27
N GLY A 78 5.10 6.52 -9.24
CA GLY A 78 5.17 5.23 -9.91
C GLY A 78 6.52 5.01 -10.59
N ALA A 79 7.05 6.03 -11.29
CA ALA A 79 8.40 5.96 -11.86
C ALA A 79 9.46 5.72 -10.77
N PHE A 80 9.37 6.41 -9.63
CA PHE A 80 10.28 6.24 -8.51
C PHE A 80 10.20 4.82 -7.90
N VAL A 81 8.99 4.27 -7.75
CA VAL A 81 8.77 2.89 -7.27
C VAL A 81 9.40 1.87 -8.22
N VAL A 82 9.28 2.05 -9.54
CA VAL A 82 9.91 1.15 -10.52
C VAL A 82 11.43 1.21 -10.40
N VAL A 83 12.00 2.42 -10.32
CA VAL A 83 13.45 2.59 -10.15
C VAL A 83 13.92 1.95 -8.84
N LEU A 84 13.24 2.20 -7.73
CA LEU A 84 13.59 1.58 -6.45
C LEU A 84 13.42 0.06 -6.46
N GLY A 85 12.35 -0.46 -7.06
CA GLY A 85 12.14 -1.91 -7.21
C GLY A 85 13.26 -2.57 -8.00
N PHE A 86 13.74 -1.89 -9.05
CA PHE A 86 14.90 -2.32 -9.84
C PHE A 86 16.20 -2.26 -9.03
N VAL A 87 16.45 -1.14 -8.32
CA VAL A 87 17.60 -0.98 -7.41
C VAL A 87 17.61 -2.07 -6.34
N LEU A 88 16.46 -2.38 -5.75
CA LEU A 88 16.32 -3.46 -4.78
C LEU A 88 16.59 -4.84 -5.39
N CYS A 89 16.30 -5.04 -6.68
CA CYS A 89 16.54 -6.30 -7.36
C CYS A 89 18.04 -6.54 -7.57
N ILE A 90 18.78 -5.48 -7.93
CA ILE A 90 20.23 -5.53 -8.14
C ILE A 90 21.03 -5.57 -6.82
N GLN A 91 20.49 -5.02 -5.72
CA GLN A 91 21.24 -4.84 -4.47
C GLN A 91 21.40 -6.09 -3.56
N GLY A 92 21.07 -7.30 -3.99
CA GLY A 92 21.23 -8.48 -3.12
C GLY A 92 22.69 -8.96 -3.05
N THR A 93 23.34 -8.88 -1.89
CA THR A 93 24.64 -9.52 -1.55
C THR A 93 25.83 -9.19 -2.48
N GLY A 94 26.58 -8.14 -2.12
CA GLY A 94 27.94 -7.89 -2.62
C GLY A 94 28.37 -6.42 -2.77
N SER A 95 27.46 -5.45 -2.74
CA SER A 95 27.80 -4.05 -3.12
C SER A 95 27.85 -3.05 -1.97
N ALA A 96 28.27 -3.48 -0.78
CA ALA A 96 29.15 -2.59 0.00
C ALA A 96 30.57 -2.55 -0.63
N ALA A 97 30.94 -3.52 -1.47
CA ALA A 97 32.28 -3.66 -2.01
C ALA A 97 32.57 -2.85 -3.29
N LYS A 98 31.57 -2.19 -3.91
CA LYS A 98 31.78 -1.46 -5.18
C LYS A 98 31.62 0.06 -5.12
N LEU A 99 31.06 0.59 -4.03
CA LEU A 99 30.95 2.05 -3.82
C LEU A 99 31.88 2.59 -2.72
N ILE A 100 32.58 1.71 -1.99
CA ILE A 100 33.59 2.09 -0.98
C ILE A 100 34.81 1.17 -1.19
N PRO A 101 35.89 1.63 -1.85
CA PRO A 101 37.02 0.76 -2.21
C PRO A 101 37.94 0.39 -1.03
N LEU A 102 37.61 0.75 0.22
CA LEU A 102 38.54 0.69 1.35
C LEU A 102 38.33 -0.48 2.33
N VAL A 103 37.31 -1.33 2.14
CA VAL A 103 37.12 -2.50 3.00
C VAL A 103 37.10 -3.76 2.14
N GLY A 104 38.28 -4.37 2.03
CA GLY A 104 38.48 -5.65 1.36
C GLY A 104 37.80 -6.81 2.07
N GLY A 105 37.13 -7.66 1.30
CA GLY A 105 36.60 -8.95 1.76
C GLY A 105 36.09 -9.77 0.58
N LYS A 106 36.86 -10.79 0.18
CA LYS A 106 36.51 -11.71 -0.92
C LYS A 106 35.31 -12.57 -0.52
N CYS A 107 34.38 -12.77 -1.46
CA CYS A 107 33.34 -13.79 -1.36
C CYS A 107 33.97 -15.18 -1.55
N VAL A 108 33.93 -16.02 -0.52
CA VAL A 108 34.32 -17.43 -0.56
C VAL A 108 33.05 -18.29 -0.55
N GLY A 109 32.99 -19.28 -1.44
CA GLY A 109 32.09 -20.44 -1.30
C GLY A 109 30.99 -20.53 -2.35
N GLY A 110 31.28 -21.25 -3.45
CA GLY A 110 30.26 -21.75 -4.37
C GLY A 110 29.27 -22.65 -3.64
N VAL A 111 27.98 -22.47 -3.96
CA VAL A 111 26.72 -23.18 -3.57
C VAL A 111 25.55 -22.20 -3.30
N VAL A 112 25.78 -20.87 -3.29
CA VAL A 112 24.74 -19.86 -2.92
C VAL A 112 24.04 -19.17 -4.11
N LEU A 113 24.25 -19.60 -5.36
CA LEU A 113 23.71 -18.86 -6.52
C LEU A 113 22.17 -18.88 -6.59
N HIS A 114 21.50 -20.01 -6.29
CA HIS A 114 20.04 -20.12 -6.39
C HIS A 114 19.29 -19.40 -5.26
N ALA A 115 19.80 -19.43 -4.02
CA ALA A 115 19.16 -18.77 -2.89
C ALA A 115 19.23 -17.23 -2.98
N ALA A 116 20.33 -16.68 -3.51
CA ALA A 116 20.49 -15.23 -3.67
C ALA A 116 19.53 -14.63 -4.69
N TRP A 117 19.27 -15.32 -5.81
CA TRP A 117 18.31 -14.88 -6.82
C TRP A 117 16.86 -14.90 -6.34
N VAL A 118 16.47 -15.95 -5.60
CA VAL A 118 15.13 -16.06 -5.02
C VAL A 118 14.87 -14.94 -4.01
N ILE A 119 15.84 -14.60 -3.16
CA ILE A 119 15.69 -13.51 -2.17
C ILE A 119 15.63 -12.14 -2.86
N ARG A 120 16.47 -11.90 -3.88
CA ARG A 120 16.47 -10.66 -4.68
C ARG A 120 15.12 -10.42 -5.34
N LEU A 121 14.62 -11.42 -6.07
CA LEU A 121 13.33 -11.35 -6.75
C LEU A 121 12.18 -11.28 -5.74
N GLY A 122 12.23 -12.05 -4.66
CA GLY A 122 11.21 -12.04 -3.61
C GLY A 122 11.06 -10.67 -2.94
N ARG A 123 12.17 -10.01 -2.57
CA ARG A 123 12.14 -8.67 -1.97
C ARG A 123 11.58 -7.62 -2.91
N SER A 124 12.05 -7.58 -4.15
CA SER A 124 11.57 -6.61 -5.14
C SER A 124 10.11 -6.82 -5.50
N LEU A 125 9.67 -8.08 -5.63
CA LEU A 125 8.28 -8.40 -5.89
C LEU A 125 7.39 -7.99 -4.70
N ALA A 126 7.79 -8.30 -3.47
CA ALA A 126 7.08 -7.87 -2.27
C ALA A 126 6.98 -6.34 -2.17
N PHE A 127 8.05 -5.61 -2.52
CA PHE A 127 8.05 -4.15 -2.56
C PHE A 127 7.07 -3.59 -3.60
N VAL A 128 7.11 -4.10 -4.84
CA VAL A 128 6.22 -3.64 -5.92
C VAL A 128 4.76 -3.99 -5.62
N LEU A 129 4.49 -5.19 -5.09
CA LEU A 129 3.15 -5.58 -4.66
C LEU A 129 2.63 -4.65 -3.56
N GLY A 130 3.44 -4.40 -2.52
CA GLY A 130 3.09 -3.48 -1.44
C GLY A 130 2.83 -2.05 -1.92
N ALA A 131 3.68 -1.55 -2.82
CA ALA A 131 3.51 -0.24 -3.44
C ALA A 131 2.23 -0.17 -4.29
N GLY A 132 1.90 -1.25 -5.01
CA GLY A 132 0.65 -1.39 -5.76
C GLY A 132 -0.57 -1.32 -4.85
N PHE A 133 -0.59 -2.09 -3.76
CA PHE A 133 -1.67 -2.01 -2.76
C PHE A 133 -1.77 -0.61 -2.16
N SER A 134 -0.65 0.02 -1.77
CA SER A 134 -0.65 1.40 -1.25
C SER A 134 -1.25 2.40 -2.25
N ALA A 135 -0.93 2.26 -3.53
CA ALA A 135 -1.46 3.13 -4.58
C ALA A 135 -2.98 2.96 -4.74
N LEU A 136 -3.46 1.72 -4.71
CA LEU A 136 -4.89 1.42 -4.76
C LEU A 136 -5.64 2.04 -3.58
N THR A 137 -5.14 1.91 -2.35
CA THR A 137 -5.78 2.49 -1.17
C THR A 137 -5.80 4.01 -1.23
N GLY A 138 -4.72 4.64 -1.69
CA GLY A 138 -4.65 6.09 -1.86
C GLY A 138 -5.63 6.62 -2.92
N PHE A 139 -5.70 5.96 -4.08
CA PHE A 139 -6.62 6.33 -5.15
C PHE A 139 -8.09 6.13 -4.73
N ALA A 140 -8.42 4.98 -4.14
CA ALA A 140 -9.76 4.69 -3.64
C ALA A 140 -10.17 5.71 -2.58
N GLY A 141 -9.32 5.96 -1.58
CA GLY A 141 -9.58 6.89 -0.49
C GLY A 141 -9.88 8.31 -0.97
N MET A 142 -9.05 8.86 -1.86
CA MET A 142 -9.29 10.21 -2.38
C MET A 142 -10.56 10.27 -3.25
N SER A 143 -10.78 9.28 -4.12
CA SER A 143 -11.98 9.24 -4.97
C SER A 143 -13.28 9.19 -4.16
N LEU A 144 -13.26 8.49 -3.02
CA LEU A 144 -14.39 8.39 -2.10
C LEU A 144 -14.60 9.69 -1.32
N ALA A 145 -13.53 10.26 -0.77
CA ALA A 145 -13.60 11.51 0.01
C ALA A 145 -14.18 12.66 -0.83
N VAL A 146 -13.68 12.86 -2.05
CA VAL A 146 -14.17 13.95 -2.91
C VAL A 146 -15.65 13.79 -3.27
N ARG A 147 -16.11 12.54 -3.48
CA ARG A 147 -17.54 12.25 -3.72
C ARG A 147 -18.39 12.31 -2.45
N ALA A 148 -17.81 12.06 -1.27
CA ALA A 148 -18.51 12.12 0.01
C ALA A 148 -18.77 13.58 0.45
N ASN A 149 -17.84 14.50 0.18
CA ASN A 149 -17.91 15.90 0.62
C ASN A 149 -19.24 16.58 0.24
N VAL A 150 -19.69 16.42 -1.01
CA VAL A 150 -20.95 16.99 -1.49
C VAL A 150 -22.17 16.40 -0.79
N ARG A 151 -22.12 15.12 -0.42
CA ARG A 151 -23.21 14.43 0.28
C ARG A 151 -23.29 14.84 1.74
N VAL A 152 -22.15 15.02 2.40
CA VAL A 152 -22.06 15.56 3.77
C VAL A 152 -22.58 17.00 3.80
N ALA A 153 -22.20 17.83 2.84
CA ALA A 153 -22.69 19.19 2.71
C ALA A 153 -24.22 19.25 2.50
N ASN A 154 -24.77 18.35 1.66
CA ASN A 154 -26.22 18.28 1.49
C ASN A 154 -26.93 17.89 2.79
N ALA A 155 -26.41 16.86 3.46
CA ALA A 155 -26.98 16.36 4.71
C ALA A 155 -26.94 17.42 5.82
N ALA A 156 -25.90 18.26 5.86
CA ALA A 156 -25.82 19.38 6.79
C ALA A 156 -26.92 20.42 6.52
N ARG A 157 -27.25 20.67 5.25
CA ARG A 157 -28.29 21.62 4.86
C ARG A 157 -29.71 21.11 5.10
N GLU A 158 -29.97 19.83 4.83
CA GLU A 158 -31.33 19.26 4.90
C GLU A 158 -31.68 18.59 6.24
N SER A 159 -30.71 17.93 6.88
CA SER A 159 -30.96 17.05 8.03
C SER A 159 -30.18 17.45 9.29
N GLY A 160 -29.44 18.56 9.23
CA GLY A 160 -28.66 19.10 10.35
C GLY A 160 -27.37 18.35 10.66
N LEU A 161 -26.67 18.83 11.69
CA LEU A 161 -25.28 18.43 12.02
C LEU A 161 -25.13 16.93 12.32
N ARG A 162 -26.06 16.35 13.09
CA ARG A 162 -25.96 14.94 13.54
C ARG A 162 -25.89 13.98 12.36
N ARG A 163 -26.73 14.19 11.33
CA ARG A 163 -26.76 13.34 10.14
C ARG A 163 -25.54 13.56 9.26
N ALA A 164 -25.11 14.80 9.10
CA ALA A 164 -23.90 15.14 8.35
C ALA A 164 -22.65 14.47 8.94
N LEU A 165 -22.45 14.58 10.26
CA LEU A 165 -21.34 13.93 10.96
C LEU A 165 -21.40 12.40 10.84
N THR A 166 -22.61 11.82 10.94
CA THR A 166 -22.77 10.37 10.78
C THR A 166 -22.33 9.90 9.38
N ILE A 167 -22.62 10.67 8.33
CA ILE A 167 -22.20 10.34 6.96
C ILE A 167 -20.70 10.59 6.79
N ALA A 168 -20.13 11.59 7.47
CA ALA A 168 -18.70 11.90 7.39
C ALA A 168 -17.79 10.87 8.07
N PHE A 169 -18.26 10.22 9.14
CA PHE A 169 -17.51 9.20 9.89
C PHE A 169 -17.68 7.77 9.37
N ARG A 170 -18.63 7.55 8.47
CA ARG A 170 -18.82 6.25 7.80
C ARG A 170 -17.92 6.19 6.59
#